data_AF-A0A9E3ADY6-F1
#
_entry.id   AF-A0A9E3ADY6-F1
#
_cell.length_a   1.000
_cell.length_b   1.000
_cell.length_c   1.000
_cell.angle_alpha   90.00
_cell.angle_beta   90.00
_cell.angle_gamma   90.00
#
_symmetry.space_group_name_H-M   'P 1'
#
loop_
_entity.id
_entity.type
_entity.pdbx_description
1 polymer ?
#
loop_
_entity_poly.entity_id
_entity_poly.type
_entity_poly.pdbx_seq_one_letter_code
_entity_poly.pdbx_strand_id
1 'polypeptide(L)'
;MAASFAMVVAANLGAWAFAAFAHAPTLLGAALLAYAFGLRHAFDADHIAAIDNVVRKLVQEGKRPYAVGLFFSLGHSTVVVLASIGIAVSATALKGRLEQAHLIG
;
A
#
# COMPACT_ATOMS: atom_id res chain seq x y z
N MET A 1 18.51 20.39 -20.58
CA MET A 1 18.26 19.13 -21.31
C MET A 1 17.65 18.05 -20.42
N ALA A 2 18.24 17.69 -19.27
CA ALA A 2 17.65 16.69 -18.36
C ALA A 2 16.28 17.11 -17.77
N ALA A 3 16.12 18.38 -17.40
CA ALA A 3 14.88 18.90 -16.83
C ALA A 3 13.68 18.82 -17.81
N SER A 4 13.92 19.07 -19.10
CA SER A 4 12.87 18.96 -20.12
C SER A 4 12.45 17.52 -20.37
N PHE A 5 13.38 16.56 -20.36
CA PHE A 5 13.04 15.14 -20.45
C PHE A 5 12.26 14.65 -19.23
N ALA A 6 12.68 15.00 -18.01
CA ALA A 6 11.97 14.65 -16.80
C ALA A 6 10.54 15.19 -16.78
N MET A 7 10.35 16.43 -17.25
CA MET A 7 9.03 17.04 -17.38
C MET A 7 8.13 16.29 -18.37
N VAL A 8 8.64 15.91 -19.55
CA VAL A 8 7.87 15.17 -20.55
C VAL A 8 7.49 13.77 -20.05
N VAL A 9 8.39 13.10 -19.32
CA VAL A 9 8.11 11.79 -18.70
C VAL A 9 7.03 11.94 -17.63
N ALA A 10 7.15 12.93 -16.73
CA ALA A 10 6.15 13.18 -15.69
C ALA A 10 4.77 13.51 -16.30
N ALA A 11 4.73 14.34 -17.35
CA ALA A 11 3.50 14.69 -18.05
C ALA A 11 2.84 13.46 -18.72
N ASN A 12 3.64 12.58 -19.35
CA ASN A 12 3.12 11.35 -19.93
C ASN A 12 2.58 10.40 -18.86
N LEU A 13 3.29 10.20 -17.74
CA LEU A 13 2.81 9.37 -16.63
C LEU A 13 1.49 9.91 -16.05
N GLY A 14 1.39 11.23 -15.89
CA GLY A 14 0.16 11.89 -15.46
C GLY A 14 -0.99 11.68 -16.44
N ALA A 15 -0.74 11.82 -17.75
CA ALA A 15 -1.75 11.60 -18.79
C ALA A 15 -2.21 10.13 -18.86
N TRP A 16 -1.29 9.18 -18.73
CA TRP A 16 -1.60 7.75 -18.71
C TRP A 16 -2.41 7.36 -17.48
N ALA A 17 -2.04 7.86 -16.29
CA ALA A 17 -2.81 7.65 -15.08
C ALA A 17 -4.21 8.27 -15.21
N PHE A 18 -4.30 9.51 -15.69
CA PHE A 18 -5.59 10.16 -15.91
C PHE A 18 -6.47 9.37 -16.89
N ALA A 19 -5.93 8.92 -18.02
CA ALA A 19 -6.68 8.11 -18.98
C ALA A 19 -7.12 6.75 -18.40
N ALA A 20 -6.25 6.08 -17.64
CA ALA A 20 -6.56 4.79 -17.02
C ALA A 20 -7.66 4.88 -15.94
N PHE A 21 -7.73 6.02 -15.24
CA PHE A 21 -8.67 6.23 -14.14
C PHE A 21 -9.81 7.20 -14.47
N ALA A 22 -9.89 7.74 -15.70
CA ALA A 22 -10.92 8.68 -16.14
C ALA A 22 -12.34 8.11 -15.98
N HIS A 23 -12.49 6.80 -16.14
CA HIS A 23 -13.76 6.10 -15.99
C HIS A 23 -14.11 5.75 -14.52
N ALA A 24 -13.21 5.98 -13.58
CA ALA A 24 -13.39 5.65 -12.16
C ALA A 24 -12.77 6.70 -11.21
N PRO A 25 -13.21 7.96 -11.26
CA PRO A 25 -12.63 9.05 -10.48
C PRO A 25 -12.74 8.83 -8.96
N THR A 26 -13.77 8.11 -8.50
CA THR A 26 -13.94 7.73 -7.09
C THR A 26 -12.89 6.73 -6.64
N LEU A 27 -12.50 5.77 -7.49
CA LEU A 27 -11.43 4.81 -7.19
C LEU A 27 -10.07 5.51 -7.13
N LEU A 28 -9.83 6.49 -8.00
CA LEU A 28 -8.60 7.30 -7.95
C LEU A 28 -8.51 8.09 -6.64
N GLY A 29 -9.59 8.73 -6.22
CA GLY A 29 -9.66 9.43 -4.93
C GLY A 29 -9.41 8.49 -3.74
N ALA A 30 -10.04 7.31 -3.75
CA ALA A 30 -9.82 6.29 -2.73
C ALA A 30 -8.37 5.78 -2.71
N ALA A 31 -7.73 5.58 -3.88
CA ALA A 31 -6.34 5.17 -3.99
C ALA A 31 -5.37 6.22 -3.44
N LEU A 32 -5.62 7.51 -3.74
CA LEU A 32 -4.81 8.62 -3.21
C LEU A 32 -4.94 8.73 -1.69
N LEU A 33 -6.16 8.59 -1.15
CA LEU A 33 -6.39 8.57 0.29
C LEU A 33 -5.70 7.37 0.94
N ALA A 34 -5.85 6.17 0.37
CA ALA A 34 -5.20 4.96 0.86
C ALA A 34 -3.67 5.12 0.87
N TYR A 35 -3.10 5.73 -0.17
CA TYR A 35 -1.67 6.05 -0.22
C TYR A 35 -1.25 7.06 0.86
N ALA A 36 -2.01 8.14 1.05
CA ALA A 36 -1.71 9.14 2.07
C ALA A 36 -1.82 8.58 3.49
N PHE A 37 -2.86 7.79 3.79
CA PHE A 37 -3.02 7.11 5.07
C PHE A 37 -1.93 6.05 5.28
N GLY A 38 -1.56 5.30 4.24
CA GLY A 38 -0.46 4.35 4.29
C GLY A 38 0.89 5.03 4.55
N LEU A 39 1.15 6.17 3.90
CA LEU A 39 2.37 6.95 4.13
C LEU A 39 2.43 7.46 5.56
N ARG A 40 1.31 7.96 6.11
CA ARG A 40 1.23 8.34 7.52
C ARG A 40 1.50 7.15 8.43
N HIS A 41 0.86 6.01 8.17
CA HIS A 41 1.00 4.80 8.97
C HIS A 41 2.45 4.28 9.00
N ALA A 42 3.19 4.41 7.89
CA ALA A 42 4.60 4.01 7.82
C ALA A 42 5.52 4.79 8.78
N PHE A 43 5.09 5.95 9.29
CA PHE A 43 5.82 6.75 10.28
C PHE A 43 5.32 6.55 11.72
N ASP A 44 4.40 5.60 11.95
CA ASP A 44 3.90 5.33 13.29
C ASP A 44 5.03 4.77 14.20
N ALA A 45 4.92 5.06 15.49
CA ALA A 45 5.99 4.80 16.45
C ALA A 45 6.26 3.31 16.67
N ASP A 46 5.29 2.44 16.41
CA ASP A 46 5.42 0.98 16.53
C ASP A 46 6.39 0.41 15.50
N HIS A 47 6.38 0.91 14.26
CA HIS A 47 7.34 0.48 13.22
C HIS A 47 8.76 0.88 13.59
N ILE A 48 8.95 2.12 14.04
CA ILE A 48 10.25 2.65 14.46
C ILE A 48 10.77 1.87 15.68
N ALA A 49 9.93 1.66 16.69
CA ALA A 49 10.30 0.93 17.90
C ALA A 49 10.64 -0.55 17.63
N ALA A 50 9.90 -1.20 16.72
CA ALA A 50 10.18 -2.59 16.33
C ALA A 50 11.54 -2.71 15.63
N ILE A 51 11.83 -1.83 14.66
CA ILE A 51 13.11 -1.82 13.95
C ILE A 51 14.25 -1.52 14.92
N ASP A 52 14.13 -0.50 15.78
CA ASP A 52 15.15 -0.12 16.75
C ASP A 52 15.46 -1.27 17.73
N ASN A 53 14.44 -1.93 18.28
CA ASN A 53 14.63 -3.06 19.19
C ASN A 53 15.40 -4.22 18.52
N VAL A 54 15.08 -4.56 17.27
CA VAL A 54 15.77 -5.63 16.53
C VAL A 54 17.21 -5.23 16.20
N VAL A 55 17.43 -3.97 15.79
CA VAL A 55 18.76 -3.42 15.52
C VAL A 55 19.62 -3.48 16.79
N ARG A 56 19.11 -2.99 17.92
CA ARG A 56 19.81 -3.03 19.21
C ARG A 56 20.14 -4.44 19.64
N LYS A 57 19.21 -5.39 19.51
CA LYS A 57 19.44 -6.80 19.82
C LYS A 57 20.55 -7.40 18.96
N LEU A 58 20.54 -7.15 17.65
CA LEU A 58 21.58 -7.66 16.75
C LEU A 58 22.96 -7.06 17.06
N VAL A 59 23.01 -5.77 17.39
CA VAL A 59 24.25 -5.11 17.82
C VAL A 59 24.78 -5.68 19.13
N GLN A 60 23.91 -5.95 20.11
CA GLN A 60 24.27 -6.61 21.38
C GLN A 60 24.82 -8.03 21.15
N GLU A 61 24.33 -8.73 20.14
CA GLU A 61 24.83 -10.04 19.70
C GLU A 61 26.12 -9.95 18.84
N GLY A 62 26.67 -8.74 18.63
CA GLY A 62 27.86 -8.52 17.79
C GLY A 62 27.61 -8.66 16.28
N LYS A 63 26.34 -8.75 15.85
CA LYS A 63 25.94 -8.88 14.44
C LYS A 63 25.74 -7.50 13.82
N ARG A 64 25.89 -7.42 12.50
CA ARG A 64 25.69 -6.16 11.74
C ARG A 64 24.28 -6.09 11.13
N PRO A 65 23.43 -5.11 11.53
CA PRO A 65 22.02 -5.09 11.17
C PRO A 65 21.72 -4.31 9.85
N TYR A 66 22.28 -4.72 8.71
CA TYR A 66 22.15 -3.95 7.46
C TYR A 66 20.77 -4.03 6.78
N ALA A 67 20.01 -5.10 6.99
CA ALA A 67 18.79 -5.38 6.24
C ALA A 67 17.50 -5.40 7.10
N VAL A 68 17.57 -5.01 8.38
CA VAL A 68 16.44 -5.11 9.33
C VAL A 68 15.22 -4.35 8.82
N GLY A 69 15.40 -3.11 8.39
CA GLY A 69 14.31 -2.30 7.85
C GLY A 69 13.68 -2.89 6.58
N LEU A 70 14.49 -3.45 5.68
CA LEU A 70 13.99 -4.09 4.45
C LEU A 70 13.10 -5.29 4.77
N PHE A 71 13.56 -6.19 5.64
CA PHE A 71 12.78 -7.38 6.03
C PHE A 71 11.54 -7.02 6.84
N PHE A 72 11.61 -5.97 7.67
CA PHE A 72 10.45 -5.43 8.38
C PHE A 72 9.37 -4.94 7.40
N SER A 73 9.75 -4.07 6.46
CA SER A 73 8.82 -3.55 5.45
C SER A 73 8.27 -4.67 4.56
N LEU A 74 9.10 -5.61 4.10
CA LEU A 74 8.66 -6.73 3.26
C LEU A 74 7.64 -7.61 4.00
N GLY A 75 7.91 -7.97 5.26
CA GLY A 75 7.02 -8.78 6.09
C GLY A 75 5.69 -8.07 6.36
N HIS A 76 5.75 -6.81 6.80
CA HIS A 76 4.55 -6.03 7.08
C HIS A 76 3.68 -5.82 5.83
N SER A 77 4.29 -5.43 4.70
CA SER A 77 3.57 -5.26 3.43
C SER A 77 2.92 -6.55 2.95
N THR A 78 3.55 -7.71 3.15
CA THR A 78 2.98 -9.01 2.76
C THR A 78 1.66 -9.27 3.49
N VAL A 79 1.62 -9.04 4.81
CA VAL A 79 0.41 -9.22 5.62
C VAL A 79 -0.69 -8.25 5.17
N VAL A 80 -0.35 -6.98 4.92
CA VAL A 80 -1.31 -5.96 4.47
C VAL A 80 -1.91 -6.33 3.10
N VAL A 81 -1.10 -6.81 2.16
CA VAL A 81 -1.56 -7.23 0.83
C VAL A 81 -2.51 -8.42 0.94
N LEU A 82 -2.14 -9.44 1.72
CA LEU A 82 -3.00 -10.61 1.93
C LEU A 82 -4.32 -10.24 2.61
N ALA A 83 -4.28 -9.38 3.63
CA ALA A 83 -5.49 -8.88 4.29
C ALA A 83 -6.39 -8.10 3.32
N SER A 84 -5.81 -7.25 2.47
CA SER A 84 -6.53 -6.49 1.45
C SER A 84 -7.22 -7.39 0.42
N ILE A 85 -6.53 -8.44 -0.05
CA ILE A 85 -7.11 -9.45 -0.93
C ILE A 85 -8.26 -10.19 -0.24
N GLY A 86 -8.06 -10.60 1.02
CA GLY A 86 -9.09 -11.27 1.81
C GLY A 86 -10.35 -10.42 1.97
N ILE A 87 -10.19 -9.11 2.23
CA ILE A 87 -11.30 -8.16 2.31
C ILE A 87 -12.00 -8.03 0.95
N ALA A 88 -11.25 -7.89 -0.15
CA ALA A 88 -11.83 -7.76 -1.49
C ALA A 88 -12.65 -8.99 -1.91
N VAL A 89 -12.13 -10.20 -1.63
CA VAL A 89 -12.84 -11.46 -1.89
C VAL A 89 -14.11 -11.54 -1.03
N SER A 90 -13.99 -11.22 0.26
CA SER A 90 -15.13 -11.25 1.21
C SER A 90 -16.23 -10.26 0.82
N ALA A 91 -15.86 -9.04 0.43
CA ALA A 91 -16.79 -8.02 -0.04
C ALA A 91 -17.54 -8.46 -1.31
N THR A 92 -16.84 -9.09 -2.25
CA THR A 92 -17.43 -9.59 -3.50
C THR A 92 -18.39 -10.75 -3.23
N ALA A 93 -18.01 -11.69 -2.35
CA ALA A 93 -18.86 -12.81 -1.96
C ALA A 93 -20.15 -12.33 -1.24
N LEU A 94 -20.04 -11.34 -0.35
CA LEU A 94 -21.19 -10.77 0.34
C LEU A 94 -22.14 -10.06 -0.63
N LYS A 95 -21.61 -9.28 -1.58
CA LYS A 95 -22.41 -8.63 -2.62
C LYS A 95 -23.24 -9.65 -3.41
N GLY A 96 -22.64 -10.77 -3.83
CA GLY A 96 -23.36 -11.83 -4.54
C GLY A 96 -24.53 -12.43 -3.75
N ARG A 97 -24.38 -12.61 -2.43
CA ARG A 97 -25.45 -13.10 -1.56
C ARG A 97 -26.59 -12.09 -1.37
N LEU A 98 -26.25 -10.80 -1.29
CA LEU A 98 -27.23 -9.73 -1.16
C LEU A 98 -28.05 -9.55 -2.45
N GLU A 99 -27.41 -9.59 -3.61
CA GLU A 99 -28.08 -9.58 -4.92
C GLU A 99 -29.03 -10.78 -5.05
N GLN A 100 -28.59 -11.97 -4.65
CA GLN A 100 -29.44 -13.15 -4.64
C GLN A 100 -30.64 -12.99 -3.69
N ALA A 101 -30.45 -12.45 -2.49
CA ALA A 101 -31.53 -12.18 -1.53
C ALA A 101 -32.50 -11.09 -2.02
N HIS A 102 -32.02 -10.12 -2.80
CA HIS A 102 -32.86 -9.09 -3.40
C HIS A 102 -33.77 -9.65 -4.51
N LEU A 103 -33.37 -10.73 -5.19
CA LEU A 103 -34.16 -11.37 -6.25
C LEU A 103 -35.29 -12.30 -5.74
N ILE A 104 -35.28 -12.68 -4.47
CA ILE A 104 -36.30 -13.55 -3.83
C ILE A 104 -37.31 -12.79 -2.95
N GLY A 105 -37.14 -11.48 -2.76
CA GLY A 105 -38.10 -10.60 -2.07
C GLY A 105 -38.83 -9.70 -3.06
#